data_AF-A0A514Z989-F1
#
_entry.id   AF-A0A514Z989-F1
#
_cell.length_a   1.000
_cell.length_b   1.000
_cell.length_c   1.000
_cell.angle_alpha   90.00
_cell.angle_beta   90.00
_cell.angle_gamma   90.00
#
_symmetry.space_group_name_H-M   'P 1'
#
loop_
_entity.id
_entity.type
_entity.pdbx_description
1 polymer ?
#
loop_
_entity_poly.entity_id
_entity_poly.type
_entity_poly.pdbx_seq_one_letter_code
_entity_poly.pdbx_strand_id
1 'polypeptide(L)'
;MEQNKVGAAKIKRATIKQFVDIDTVIESEMMKLVIDSYLQGNQSRIFSNGTEVEVSIHQGNKEHVHLFIEESHKSTVEIYRGKGKITILKNIEREDIGYLLPFIKCLGISDTSPLQEYLQEI
;
A
#
# COMPACT_ATOMS: atom_id res chain seq x y z
N MET A 1 -27.89 30.44 -30.81
CA MET A 1 -26.75 30.22 -29.91
C MET A 1 -27.06 29.00 -29.06
N GLU A 2 -26.68 27.81 -29.55
CA GLU A 2 -26.76 26.56 -28.79
C GLU A 2 -25.61 26.54 -27.78
N GLN A 3 -25.94 26.43 -26.49
CA GLN A 3 -24.95 26.17 -25.45
C GLN A 3 -24.59 24.68 -25.50
N ASN A 4 -23.40 24.39 -26.00
CA ASN A 4 -22.87 23.04 -26.06
C ASN A 4 -22.58 22.51 -24.66
N LYS A 5 -23.19 21.36 -24.37
CA LYS A 5 -23.01 20.53 -23.19
C LYS A 5 -21.53 20.18 -22.98
N VAL A 6 -20.92 20.66 -21.91
CA VAL A 6 -19.73 19.99 -21.36
C VAL A 6 -20.24 18.88 -20.47
N GLY A 7 -20.41 17.70 -21.07
CA GLY A 7 -20.71 16.48 -20.33
C GLY A 7 -19.63 16.25 -19.29
N ALA A 8 -20.00 16.26 -18.02
CA ALA A 8 -19.18 15.70 -16.96
C ALA A 8 -18.91 14.24 -17.32
N ALA A 9 -17.74 13.98 -17.90
CA ALA A 9 -17.28 12.63 -18.13
C ALA A 9 -17.22 11.98 -16.75
N LYS A 10 -18.18 11.09 -16.48
CA LYS A 10 -18.09 10.11 -15.40
C LYS A 10 -16.89 9.24 -15.72
N ILE A 11 -15.70 9.69 -15.31
CA ILE A 11 -14.52 8.85 -15.24
C ILE A 11 -14.92 7.73 -14.28
N LYS A 12 -15.09 6.53 -14.82
CA LYS A 12 -15.40 5.33 -14.04
C LYS A 12 -14.29 5.23 -13.01
N ARG A 13 -14.62 5.43 -11.73
CA ARG A 13 -13.73 5.09 -10.61
C ARG A 13 -13.27 3.66 -10.85
N ALA A 14 -12.03 3.48 -11.27
CA ALA A 14 -11.44 2.18 -11.40
C ALA A 14 -11.36 1.62 -9.98
N THR A 15 -12.27 0.70 -9.65
CA THR A 15 -12.23 -0.03 -8.39
C THR A 15 -10.90 -0.77 -8.36
N ILE A 16 -10.16 -0.76 -7.26
CA ILE A 16 -8.88 -1.49 -7.08
C ILE A 16 -8.94 -2.96 -7.55
N LYS A 17 -10.14 -3.55 -7.54
CA LYS A 17 -10.47 -4.84 -8.17
C LYS A 17 -10.03 -4.99 -9.62
N GLN A 18 -9.86 -3.90 -10.38
CA GLN A 18 -9.43 -3.94 -11.77
C GLN A 18 -7.91 -4.05 -11.92
N PHE A 19 -7.14 -3.91 -10.84
CA PHE A 19 -5.70 -3.79 -10.92
C PHE A 19 -4.92 -5.06 -10.59
N VAL A 20 -5.39 -5.97 -9.73
CA VAL A 20 -4.57 -7.16 -9.38
C VAL A 20 -5.42 -8.33 -8.85
N ASP A 21 -5.28 -9.52 -9.46
CA ASP A 21 -5.47 -10.78 -8.75
C ASP A 21 -4.27 -10.93 -7.81
N ILE A 22 -4.41 -10.47 -6.56
CA ILE A 22 -3.33 -10.54 -5.57
C ILE A 22 -3.06 -12.02 -5.27
N ASP A 23 -1.82 -12.44 -5.42
CA ASP A 23 -1.41 -13.79 -5.06
C ASP A 23 -1.61 -14.03 -3.56
N THR A 24 -2.45 -15.01 -3.22
CA THR A 24 -2.75 -15.40 -1.84
C THR A 24 -1.51 -15.84 -1.05
N VAL A 25 -0.46 -16.31 -1.73
CA VAL A 25 0.84 -16.61 -1.12
C VAL A 25 1.49 -15.32 -0.63
N ILE A 26 1.61 -14.31 -1.51
CA ILE A 26 2.17 -12.99 -1.19
C ILE A 26 1.36 -12.32 -0.07
N GLU A 27 0.03 -12.43 -0.10
CA GLU A 27 -0.83 -11.89 0.97
C GLU A 27 -0.50 -12.52 2.34
N SER A 28 -0.34 -13.85 2.39
CA SER A 28 0.01 -14.58 3.61
C SER A 28 1.44 -14.26 4.08
N GLU A 29 2.39 -14.14 3.16
CA GLU A 29 3.78 -13.76 3.46
C GLU A 29 3.87 -12.35 4.04
N MET A 30 3.15 -11.39 3.45
CA MET A 30 3.05 -10.01 3.95
C MET A 30 2.41 -9.95 5.32
N MET A 31 1.30 -10.67 5.53
CA MET A 31 0.64 -10.70 6.84
C MET A 31 1.58 -11.19 7.94
N LYS A 32 2.32 -12.28 7.68
CA LYS A 32 3.33 -12.78 8.62
C LYS A 32 4.43 -11.74 8.86
N LEU A 33 4.96 -11.12 7.80
CA LEU A 33 6.01 -10.11 7.91
C LEU A 33 5.56 -8.92 8.77
N VAL A 34 4.34 -8.40 8.57
CA VAL A 34 3.79 -7.30 9.37
C VAL A 34 3.62 -7.71 10.84
N ILE A 35 3.09 -8.92 11.10
CA ILE A 35 2.95 -9.46 12.47
C ILE A 35 4.32 -9.57 13.14
N ASP A 36 5.28 -10.21 12.47
CA ASP A 36 6.64 -10.39 12.96
C ASP A 36 7.27 -9.02 13.28
N SER A 37 7.02 -8.02 12.43
CA SER A 37 7.54 -6.67 12.64
C SER A 37 6.95 -5.96 13.87
N TYR A 38 5.65 -6.16 14.13
CA TYR A 38 5.03 -5.64 15.35
C TYR A 38 5.57 -6.29 16.62
N LEU A 39 5.99 -7.56 16.53
CA LEU A 39 6.50 -8.32 17.68
C LEU A 39 8.00 -8.14 17.91
N GLN A 40 8.78 -7.93 16.85
CA GLN A 40 10.25 -8.01 16.89
C GLN A 40 10.95 -6.75 16.36
N GLY A 41 10.21 -5.73 15.91
CA GLY A 41 10.76 -4.51 15.33
C GLY A 41 10.97 -4.63 13.83
N ASN A 42 12.07 -4.13 13.29
CA ASN A 42 12.31 -4.17 11.85
C ASN A 42 12.52 -5.63 11.39
N GLN A 43 11.80 -6.07 10.37
CA GLN A 43 11.93 -7.42 9.80
C GLN A 43 11.97 -7.34 8.28
N SER A 44 12.78 -8.19 7.65
CA SER A 44 12.78 -8.41 6.21
C SER A 44 12.57 -9.89 5.88
N ARG A 45 12.06 -10.15 4.68
CA ARG A 45 11.87 -11.50 4.14
C ARG A 45 11.97 -11.49 2.63
N ILE A 46 12.60 -12.53 2.07
CA ILE A 46 12.53 -12.85 0.65
C ILE A 46 11.24 -13.64 0.41
N PHE A 47 10.35 -13.10 -0.42
CA PHE A 47 9.07 -13.70 -0.75
C PHE A 47 9.25 -14.82 -1.78
N SER A 48 8.23 -15.63 -1.98
CA SER A 48 8.24 -16.82 -2.86
C SER A 48 8.71 -16.57 -4.30
N ASN A 49 8.61 -15.35 -4.81
CA ASN A 49 9.08 -14.95 -6.13
C ASN A 49 10.51 -14.36 -6.15
N GLY A 50 11.22 -14.40 -5.03
CA GLY A 50 12.58 -13.89 -4.89
C GLY A 50 12.69 -12.41 -4.53
N THR A 51 11.57 -11.69 -4.38
CA THR A 51 11.59 -10.27 -4.02
C THR A 51 11.85 -10.08 -2.53
N GLU A 52 12.80 -9.22 -2.16
CA GLU A 52 13.00 -8.83 -0.76
C GLU A 52 12.03 -7.73 -0.34
N VAL A 53 11.34 -7.95 0.77
CA VAL A 53 10.41 -7.00 1.37
C VAL A 53 10.78 -6.79 2.83
N GLU A 54 10.85 -5.53 3.25
CA GLU A 54 11.10 -5.14 4.63
C GLU A 54 9.95 -4.30 5.16
N VAL A 55 9.57 -4.56 6.42
CA VAL A 55 8.68 -3.72 7.20
C VAL A 55 9.43 -3.24 8.44
N SER A 56 9.45 -1.92 8.62
CA SER A 56 10.04 -1.27 9.78
C SER A 56 8.96 -0.52 10.56
N ILE A 57 8.93 -0.70 11.88
CA ILE A 57 7.93 -0.08 12.75
C ILE A 57 8.63 0.77 13.80
N HIS A 58 8.40 2.08 13.71
CA HIS A 58 8.78 3.02 14.76
C HIS A 58 7.59 3.23 15.70
N GLN A 59 7.64 2.59 16.87
CA GLN A 59 6.60 2.70 17.89
C GLN A 59 6.72 4.01 18.69
N GLY A 60 5.58 4.62 19.02
CA GLY A 60 5.52 5.87 19.76
C GLY A 60 4.08 6.36 19.97
N ASN A 61 3.91 7.64 20.30
CA ASN A 61 2.58 8.26 20.40
C ASN A 61 1.78 8.16 19.08
N LYS A 62 2.51 8.19 17.98
CA LYS A 62 2.07 7.83 16.63
C LYS A 62 3.05 6.77 16.16
N GLU A 63 2.53 5.67 15.63
CA GLU A 63 3.37 4.64 15.03
C GLU A 63 3.62 5.01 13.57
N HIS A 64 4.84 4.79 13.10
CA HIS A 64 5.19 4.91 11.70
C HIS A 64 5.62 3.54 11.18
N VAL A 65 4.85 3.00 10.24
CA VAL A 65 5.11 1.72 9.60
C VAL A 65 5.61 2.00 8.18
N HIS A 66 6.84 1.57 7.90
CA HIS A 66 7.51 1.76 6.64
C HIS A 66 7.54 0.46 5.85
N LEU A 67 7.28 0.55 4.55
CA LEU A 67 7.42 -0.55 3.60
C LEU A 67 8.59 -0.26 2.67
N PHE A 68 9.51 -1.21 2.59
CA PHE A 68 10.58 -1.24 1.60
C PHE A 68 10.43 -2.50 0.73
N ILE A 69 10.72 -2.35 -0.55
CA ILE A 69 10.75 -3.44 -1.53
C ILE A 69 12.05 -3.25 -2.30
N GLU A 70 12.89 -4.29 -2.35
CA GLU A 70 14.23 -4.24 -2.96
C GLU A 70 15.04 -3.03 -2.46
N GLU A 71 15.13 -2.89 -1.13
CA GLU A 71 15.80 -1.78 -0.42
C GLU A 71 15.22 -0.37 -0.67
N SER A 72 14.25 -0.22 -1.57
CA SER A 72 13.63 1.07 -1.89
C SER A 72 12.44 1.34 -0.99
N HIS A 73 12.45 2.47 -0.28
CA HIS A 73 11.30 2.93 0.51
C HIS A 73 10.11 3.30 -0.39
N LYS A 74 9.02 2.53 -0.27
CA LYS A 74 7.81 2.65 -1.09
C LYS A 74 6.70 3.43 -0.39
N SER A 75 6.43 3.11 0.87
CA SER A 75 5.29 3.66 1.61
C SER A 75 5.58 3.90 3.08
N THR A 76 5.00 4.96 3.63
CA THR A 76 4.89 5.16 5.09
C THR A 76 3.43 5.29 5.48
N VAL A 77 3.02 4.49 6.47
CA VAL A 77 1.73 4.57 7.13
C VAL A 77 1.93 5.13 8.53
N GLU A 78 1.20 6.20 8.85
CA GLU A 78 1.07 6.68 10.22
C GLU A 78 -0.17 6.03 10.86
N ILE A 79 -0.01 5.46 12.06
CA ILE A 79 -1.11 4.91 12.85
C ILE A 79 -1.24 5.71 14.13
N TYR A 80 -2.43 6.27 14.34
CA TYR A 80 -2.76 7.04 15.53
C TYR A 80 -4.12 6.63 16.07
N ARG A 81 -4.15 6.17 17.33
CA ARG A 81 -5.38 5.73 18.03
C ARG A 81 -6.18 4.71 17.21
N GLY A 82 -5.49 3.72 16.63
CA GLY A 82 -6.09 2.65 15.83
C GLY A 82 -6.56 3.08 14.42
N LYS A 83 -6.23 4.30 13.98
CA LYS A 83 -6.53 4.76 12.62
C LYS A 83 -5.23 4.87 11.82
N GLY A 84 -5.13 4.10 10.75
CA GLY A 84 -4.03 4.16 9.80
C GLY A 84 -4.29 5.18 8.69
N LYS A 85 -3.25 5.92 8.30
CA LYS A 85 -3.24 6.82 7.15
C LYS A 85 -1.94 6.67 6.38
N ILE A 86 -2.03 6.50 5.07
CA ILE A 86 -0.86 6.57 4.19
C ILE A 86 -0.37 8.03 4.14
N THR A 87 0.88 8.27 4.48
CA THR A 87 1.50 9.60 4.53
C THR A 87 2.56 9.81 3.46
N ILE A 88 3.18 8.73 3.00
CA ILE A 88 4.16 8.73 1.91
C ILE A 88 3.81 7.60 0.95
N LEU A 89 3.77 7.91 -0.34
CA LEU A 89 3.83 6.98 -1.46
C LEU A 89 4.84 7.55 -2.45
N LYS A 90 5.86 6.77 -2.78
CA LYS A 90 6.89 7.21 -3.73
C LYS A 90 7.57 6.00 -4.37
N ASN A 91 8.14 6.21 -5.56
CA ASN A 91 8.91 5.20 -6.28
C ASN A 91 8.14 3.87 -6.43
N ILE A 92 6.81 3.93 -6.59
CA ILE A 92 5.97 2.74 -6.72
C ILE A 92 5.93 2.36 -8.20
N GLU A 93 6.38 1.15 -8.49
CA GLU A 93 6.25 0.50 -9.80
C GLU A 93 4.99 -0.36 -9.84
N ARG A 94 4.59 -0.83 -11.02
CA ARG A 94 3.35 -1.62 -11.17
C ARG A 94 3.44 -2.93 -10.38
N GLU A 95 4.61 -3.51 -10.32
CA GLU A 95 4.94 -4.76 -9.65
C GLU A 95 4.84 -4.62 -8.12
N ASP A 96 5.15 -3.43 -7.58
CA ASP A 96 5.09 -3.13 -6.14
C ASP A 96 3.65 -3.19 -5.59
N ILE A 97 2.64 -2.99 -6.45
CA ILE A 97 1.23 -2.96 -6.05
C ILE A 97 0.79 -4.29 -5.44
N GLY A 98 1.39 -5.40 -5.89
CA GLY A 98 1.14 -6.75 -5.35
C GLY A 98 1.52 -6.89 -3.87
N TYR A 99 2.46 -6.09 -3.37
CA TYR A 99 2.90 -6.07 -1.98
C TYR A 99 2.25 -4.94 -1.19
N LEU A 100 2.12 -3.78 -1.81
CA LEU A 100 1.57 -2.58 -1.19
C LEU A 100 0.11 -2.78 -0.76
N LEU A 101 -0.70 -3.47 -1.58
CA LEU A 101 -2.12 -3.73 -1.27
C LEU A 101 -2.30 -4.63 -0.04
N PRO A 102 -1.66 -5.82 0.05
CA PRO A 102 -1.64 -6.62 1.27
C PRO A 102 -1.12 -5.84 2.48
N PHE A 103 -0.03 -5.08 2.31
CA PHE A 103 0.57 -4.30 3.39
C PHE A 103 -0.42 -3.31 4.01
N ILE A 104 -1.06 -2.45 3.21
CA ILE A 104 -2.03 -1.46 3.74
C ILE A 104 -3.29 -2.14 4.30
N LYS A 105 -3.67 -3.31 3.77
CA LYS A 105 -4.78 -4.12 4.27
C LYS A 105 -4.47 -4.67 5.66
N CYS A 106 -3.26 -5.16 5.91
CA CYS A 106 -2.81 -5.62 7.23
C CYS A 106 -2.90 -4.52 8.29
N LEU A 107 -2.72 -3.25 7.89
CA LEU A 107 -2.79 -2.09 8.78
C LEU A 107 -4.21 -1.52 8.95
N GLY A 108 -5.23 -2.21 8.40
CA GLY A 108 -6.63 -1.82 8.55
C GLY A 108 -7.01 -0.54 7.80
N ILE A 109 -6.21 -0.13 6.81
CA ILE A 109 -6.49 1.08 6.02
C ILE A 109 -7.58 0.76 5.00
N SER A 110 -8.78 1.32 5.23
CA SER A 110 -9.92 1.20 4.31
C SER A 110 -9.96 2.32 3.27
N ASP A 111 -9.36 3.48 3.56
CA ASP A 111 -9.23 4.58 2.62
C ASP A 111 -8.01 4.39 1.73
N THR A 112 -8.26 3.87 0.53
CA THR A 112 -7.25 3.65 -0.50
C THR A 112 -7.19 4.78 -1.53
N SER A 113 -7.89 5.91 -1.31
CA SER A 113 -7.89 7.03 -2.26
C SER A 113 -6.48 7.56 -2.59
N PRO A 114 -5.54 7.70 -1.63
CA PRO A 114 -4.17 8.11 -1.95
C PRO A 114 -3.46 7.17 -2.93
N LEU A 115 -3.71 5.86 -2.80
CA LEU A 115 -3.17 4.87 -3.72
C LEU A 115 -3.83 4.96 -5.10
N GLN A 116 -5.14 5.17 -5.15
CA GLN A 116 -5.88 5.33 -6.42
C GLN A 116 -5.46 6.59 -7.19
N GLU A 117 -5.17 7.68 -6.49
CA GLU A 117 -4.67 8.92 -7.08
C GLU A 117 -3.26 8.69 -7.66
N TYR A 118 -2.35 8.11 -6.86
CA TYR A 118 -0.99 7.79 -7.33
C TYR A 118 -1.00 6.86 -8.56
N LEU A 119 -1.85 5.83 -8.56
CA LEU A 119 -1.99 4.88 -9.67
C LEU A 119 -2.52 5.51 -10.96
N GLN A 120 -3.15 6.69 -10.92
CA GLN A 120 -3.59 7.41 -12.12
C GLN A 120 -2.47 8.24 -12.75
N GLU A 121 -1.40 8.52 -12.01
CA GLU A 121 -0.27 9.34 -12.44
C GLU A 121 0.87 8.53 -13.08
N ILE A 122 0.84 7.19 -12.94
CA ILE A 122 1.80 6.23 -13.52
C ILE A 122 1.21 5.48 -14.72
#